data_AF-A0A2E5JYI5-F1
#
_entry.id   AF-A0A2E5JYI5-F1
#
_cell.length_a   1.000
_cell.length_b   1.000
_cell.length_c   1.000
_cell.angle_alpha   90.00
_cell.angle_beta   90.00
_cell.angle_gamma   90.00
#
_symmetry.space_group_name_H-M   'P 1'
#
loop_
_entity.id
_entity.type
_entity.pdbx_description
1 polymer ?
#
loop_
_entity_poly.entity_id
_entity_poly.type
_entity_poly.pdbx_seq_one_letter_code
_entity_poly.pdbx_strand_id
1 'polypeptide(L)' 'MSGLRNISAYDARKEISKEDRARGLWINDHLVADIDDALVYHLTINTDELSIDDAASFVGCYIKKRFPPLM' A
#
# COMPACT_ATOMS: atom_id res chain seq x y z
N MET A 1 -21.80 2.84 2.35
CA MET A 1 -20.53 2.45 1.69
C MET A 1 -20.80 2.39 0.20
N SER A 2 -20.43 3.43 -0.54
CA SER A 2 -20.58 3.50 -1.99
C SER A 2 -19.25 3.08 -2.63
N GLY A 3 -19.30 2.21 -3.65
CA GLY A 3 -18.22 2.16 -4.64
C GLY A 3 -17.58 0.80 -4.88
N LEU A 4 -18.37 -0.22 -5.24
CA LEU A 4 -17.90 -1.14 -6.27
C LEU A 4 -18.58 -0.69 -7.56
N ARG A 5 -17.85 0.02 -8.41
CA ARG A 5 -18.35 0.33 -9.75
C ARG A 5 -18.61 -1.03 -10.42
N ASN A 6 -19.81 -1.27 -10.91
CA ASN A 6 -20.15 -2.47 -11.69
C ASN A 6 -19.47 -2.38 -13.07
N ILE A 7 -18.14 -2.46 -13.09
CA ILE A 7 -17.30 -2.41 -14.30
C ILE A 7 -16.80 -3.80 -14.65
N SER A 8 -16.48 -4.01 -15.93
CA SER A 8 -15.93 -5.28 -16.40
C SER A 8 -14.54 -5.51 -15.80
N ALA A 9 -14.09 -6.78 -15.75
CA ALA A 9 -12.73 -7.10 -15.34
C ALA A 9 -11.65 -6.44 -16.23
N TYR A 10 -11.97 -6.21 -17.51
CA TYR A 10 -11.09 -5.49 -18.43
C TYR A 10 -10.93 -4.03 -18.02
N ASP A 11 -12.06 -3.34 -17.76
CA ASP A 11 -12.05 -1.94 -17.33
C ASP A 11 -11.42 -1.79 -15.95
N ALA A 12 -11.67 -2.72 -15.04
CA ALA A 12 -11.02 -2.74 -13.72
C ALA A 12 -9.50 -2.81 -13.82
N ARG A 13 -8.95 -3.71 -14.66
CA ARG A 13 -7.50 -3.78 -14.90
C ARG A 13 -6.95 -2.49 -15.49
N LYS A 14 -7.66 -1.89 -16.44
CA LYS A 14 -7.26 -0.62 -17.06
C LYS A 14 -7.18 0.51 -16.04
N GLU A 15 -8.16 0.61 -15.15
CA GLU A 15 -8.17 1.60 -14.08
C GLU A 15 -7.04 1.34 -13.07
N ILE A 16 -6.82 0.09 -12.65
CA ILE A 16 -5.70 -0.27 -11.77
C ILE A 16 -4.37 0.15 -12.39
N SER A 17 -4.09 -0.23 -13.64
CA SER A 17 -2.83 0.13 -14.31
C SER A 17 -2.65 1.65 -14.45
N LYS A 18 -3.75 2.40 -14.64
CA LYS A 18 -3.70 3.86 -14.70
C LYS A 18 -3.33 4.46 -13.34
N GLU A 19 -3.97 4.01 -12.26
CA GLU A 19 -3.70 4.48 -10.91
C GLU A 19 -2.28 4.11 -10.45
N ASP A 20 -1.84 2.88 -10.71
CA ASP A 20 -0.49 2.44 -10.33
C ASP A 20 0.59 3.23 -11.06
N ARG A 21 0.40 3.51 -12.35
CA ARG A 21 1.28 4.41 -13.10
C ARG A 21 1.30 5.82 -12.50
N ALA A 22 0.15 6.36 -12.14
CA ALA A 22 0.07 7.71 -11.55
C ALA A 22 0.79 7.77 -10.20
N ARG A 23 0.65 6.75 -9.36
CA ARG A 23 1.37 6.63 -8.08
C ARG A 23 2.89 6.53 -8.30
N GLY A 24 3.32 5.72 -9.26
CA GLY A 24 4.74 5.57 -9.61
C GLY A 24 5.37 6.89 -10.04
N LEU A 25 4.69 7.65 -10.92
CA LEU A 25 5.13 8.98 -11.33
C LEU A 25 5.24 9.93 -10.13
N TRP A 26 4.24 9.94 -9.25
CA TRP A 26 4.27 10.81 -8.06
C TRP A 26 5.45 10.49 -7.14
N ILE A 27 5.71 9.21 -6.86
CA ILE A 27 6.84 8.79 -6.02
C ILE A 27 8.17 9.17 -6.67
N ASN A 28 8.30 8.97 -7.98
CA ASN A 28 9.52 9.34 -8.70
C ASN A 28 9.78 10.85 -8.63
N ASP A 29 8.76 11.67 -8.88
CA ASP A 29 8.87 13.13 -8.91
C ASP A 29 9.21 13.72 -7.53
N HIS A 30 8.71 13.13 -6.45
CA HIS A 30 8.81 13.71 -5.10
C HIS A 30 9.88 13.06 -4.22
N LEU A 31 10.15 11.77 -4.40
CA LEU A 31 11.06 10.99 -3.57
C LEU A 31 12.31 10.52 -4.34
N VAL A 32 12.36 10.76 -5.65
CA VAL A 32 13.48 10.35 -6.54
C VAL A 32 13.75 8.85 -6.40
N ALA A 33 12.67 8.08 -6.30
CA ALA A 33 12.72 6.64 -6.08
C ALA A 33 11.77 5.89 -7.01
N ASP A 34 11.95 4.57 -7.08
CA ASP A 34 11.01 3.67 -7.74
C ASP A 34 9.92 3.22 -6.73
N ILE A 35 8.68 3.04 -7.19
CA ILE A 35 7.57 2.57 -6.33
C ILE A 35 7.78 1.14 -5.84
N ASP A 36 8.52 0.32 -6.58
CA ASP A 36 8.84 -1.05 -6.21
C ASP A 36 10.15 -1.16 -5.42
N ASP A 37 10.83 -0.03 -5.16
CA ASP A 37 12.05 -0.03 -4.34
C ASP A 37 11.70 -0.26 -2.86
N ALA A 38 12.03 -1.46 -2.39
CA ALA A 38 11.81 -1.87 -1.00
C ALA A 38 12.50 -0.96 0.04
N LEU A 39 13.56 -0.23 -0.34
CA LEU A 39 14.29 0.67 0.56
C LEU A 39 13.51 1.96 0.87
N VAL A 40 12.50 2.29 0.05
CA VAL A 40 11.63 3.46 0.27
C VAL A 40 10.63 3.20 1.41
N TYR A 41 10.40 1.93 1.74
CA TYR A 41 9.41 1.52 2.72
C TYR A 41 10.08 0.92 3.96
N HIS A 42 9.47 1.16 5.12
CA HIS A 42 9.87 0.47 6.35
C HIS A 42 9.38 -0.98 6.38
N LEU A 43 8.30 -1.28 5.64
CA LEU A 43 7.64 -2.57 5.61
C LEU A 43 6.73 -2.67 4.38
N THR A 44 6.76 -3.81 3.69
CA THR A 44 5.82 -4.20 2.64
C THR A 44 5.04 -5.44 3.09
N ILE A 45 3.72 -5.47 2.86
CA ILE A 45 2.83 -6.56 3.31
C ILE A 45 2.08 -7.11 2.10
N ASN A 46 2.08 -8.44 1.94
CA ASN A 46 1.26 -9.13 0.95
C ASN A 46 -0.13 -9.44 1.52
N THR A 47 -1.15 -8.75 1.01
CA THR A 47 -2.55 -8.91 1.47
C THR A 47 -3.31 -10.06 0.80
N ASP A 48 -2.71 -10.75 -0.16
CA ASP A 48 -3.30 -11.99 -0.69
C ASP A 48 -3.16 -13.15 0.31
N GLU A 49 -2.10 -13.11 1.13
CA GLU A 49 -1.77 -14.14 2.13
C GLU A 49 -2.17 -13.73 3.56
N LEU A 50 -2.38 -12.43 3.79
CA LEU A 50 -2.74 -11.87 5.09
C LEU A 50 -4.03 -11.07 5.01
N SER A 51 -4.92 -11.30 5.96
CA SER A 51 -6.11 -10.48 6.09
C SER A 51 -5.75 -9.03 6.41
N ILE A 52 -6.66 -8.10 6.09
CA ILE A 52 -6.48 -6.67 6.41
C ILE A 52 -6.31 -6.46 7.91
N ASP A 53 -7.04 -7.22 8.74
CA ASP A 53 -6.97 -7.12 10.20
C ASP A 53 -5.62 -7.61 10.74
N ASP A 54 -5.06 -8.68 10.15
CA ASP A 54 -3.73 -9.18 10.51
C ASP A 54 -2.64 -8.20 10.08
N ALA A 55 -2.74 -7.63 8.87
CA ALA A 55 -1.82 -6.60 8.38
C ALA A 55 -1.82 -5.36 9.29
N ALA A 56 -3.02 -4.88 9.68
CA ALA A 56 -3.16 -3.76 10.61
C ALA A 56 -2.56 -4.08 11.99
N SER A 57 -2.79 -5.28 12.50
CA SER A 57 -2.24 -5.74 13.77
C SER A 57 -0.71 -5.80 13.73
N PHE A 58 -0.14 -6.29 12.63
CA PHE A 58 1.31 -6.35 12.42
C PHE A 58 1.95 -4.96 12.46
N VAL A 59 1.38 -3.99 11.73
CA VAL A 59 1.82 -2.59 11.75
C VAL A 59 1.74 -2.01 13.16
N GLY A 60 0.63 -2.25 13.87
CA GLY A 60 0.44 -1.78 15.25
C GLY A 60 1.49 -2.34 16.22
N CYS A 61 1.81 -3.63 16.13
CA CYS A 61 2.87 -4.26 16.92
C CYS A 61 4.25 -3.67 16.61
N TYR A 62 4.57 -3.45 15.33
CA TYR A 62 5.83 -2.83 14.93
C TYR A 62 5.98 -1.42 15.50
N ILE A 63 4.94 -0.59 15.42
CA ILE A 63 4.95 0.78 15.95
C ILE A 63 5.17 0.77 17.47
N LYS A 64 4.45 -0.07 18.23
CA LYS A 64 4.62 -0.17 19.69
C LYS A 64 6.03 -0.58 20.09
N LYS A 65 6.65 -1.49 19.33
CA LYS A 65 8.03 -1.92 19.57
C LYS A 65 9.03 -0.79 19.26
N ARG A 66 8.80 -0.04 18.18
CA ARG A 66 9.68 1.04 17.72
C ARG A 66 9.57 2.30 18.59
N PHE A 67 8.37 2.56 19.11
CA PHE A 67 7.98 3.72 19.91
C PHE A 67 7.26 3.24 21.17
N PRO A 68 7.99 2.70 22.17
CA PRO A 68 7.36 2.30 23.42
C PRO A 68 6.73 3.52 24.10
N PRO A 69 5.58 3.36 24.79
CA PRO A 69 5.00 4.44 25.57
C PRO A 69 6.04 4.95 26.58
N LEU A 70 6.14 6.27 26.71
CA LEU A 70 6.97 6.90 27.73
C LEU A 70 6.43 6.46 29.10
N MET A 71 7.29 5.83 29.90
CA MET A 71 7.01 5.50 31.30
C MET A 71 6.80 6.75 32.14
#